data_AF-A0A151ASP8-F1
#
_entry.id   AF-A0A151ASP8-F1
#
_cell.length_a   1.000
_cell.length_b   1.000
_cell.length_c   1.000
_cell.angle_alpha   90.00
_cell.angle_beta   90.00
_cell.angle_gamma   90.00
#
_symmetry.space_group_name_H-M   'P 1'
#
loop_
_entity.id
_entity.type
_entity.pdbx_description
1 polymer ?
#
loop_
_entity_poly.entity_id
_entity_poly.type
_entity_poly.pdbx_seq_one_letter_code
_entity_poly.pdbx_strand_id
1 'polypeptide(L)'
;MSVRNNIIDINFEDIYESRKDDFETLTDHKINRKVLLMHIGGIVIECFVKYLIMYKYDITKRKLDKNNYWYDEDRFNKLINIESTSGKQVDKKDYSKYALILYRNSHEGHDFCYLIKEHLKFDRNNIQDALDTVYNPLGKDKECFIDLRYYDEYSDEITEYIYNNWNISYNKVIKWLYKQSDTITKEYYKNGGE
;
A
#
# COMPACT_ATOMS: atom_id res chain seq x y z
N MET A 1 -30.03 -3.59 2.34
CA MET A 1 -29.12 -4.23 1.37
C MET A 1 -28.18 -5.13 2.17
N SER A 2 -28.23 -6.44 1.95
CA SER A 2 -27.45 -7.42 2.74
C SER A 2 -25.95 -7.14 2.60
N VAL A 3 -25.20 -7.35 3.68
CA VAL A 3 -23.73 -7.27 3.71
C VAL A 3 -23.10 -8.08 2.55
N ARG A 4 -23.71 -9.22 2.16
CA ARG A 4 -23.19 -10.13 1.12
C ARG A 4 -23.31 -9.60 -0.32
N ASN A 5 -24.20 -8.64 -0.59
CA ASN A 5 -24.56 -8.27 -1.96
C ASN A 5 -23.61 -7.26 -2.63
N ASN A 6 -22.60 -6.74 -1.92
CA ASN A 6 -21.67 -5.71 -2.42
C ASN A 6 -20.20 -6.06 -2.13
N ILE A 7 -19.87 -7.35 -2.17
CA ILE A 7 -18.51 -7.84 -1.94
C ILE A 7 -17.82 -8.07 -3.26
N ILE A 8 -16.61 -7.57 -3.37
CA ILE A 8 -15.69 -7.94 -4.44
C ILE A 8 -14.43 -8.53 -3.83
N ASP A 9 -13.87 -9.46 -4.57
CA ASP A 9 -12.52 -9.94 -4.38
C ASP A 9 -11.57 -9.07 -5.22
N ILE A 10 -10.50 -8.59 -4.61
CA ILE A 10 -9.46 -7.81 -5.30
C ILE A 10 -8.14 -8.48 -5.01
N ASN A 11 -7.47 -8.91 -6.07
CA ASN A 11 -6.13 -9.44 -5.98
C ASN A 11 -5.09 -8.30 -5.93
N PHE A 12 -4.54 -8.02 -4.75
CA PHE A 12 -3.49 -7.03 -4.59
C PHE A 12 -2.13 -7.49 -5.09
N GLU A 13 -1.91 -8.81 -5.21
CA GLU A 13 -0.70 -9.36 -5.83
C GLU A 13 -0.65 -8.95 -7.30
N ASP A 14 -1.73 -9.19 -8.05
CA ASP A 14 -1.84 -8.79 -9.45
C ASP A 14 -1.67 -7.27 -9.63
N ILE A 15 -2.24 -6.47 -8.72
CA ILE A 15 -2.07 -5.00 -8.75
C ILE A 15 -0.60 -4.63 -8.56
N TYR A 16 0.06 -5.23 -7.57
CA TYR A 16 1.48 -4.98 -7.29
C TYR A 16 2.35 -5.38 -8.48
N GLU A 17 2.22 -6.61 -8.99
CA GLU A 17 3.00 -7.09 -10.13
C GLU A 17 2.76 -6.22 -11.37
N SER A 18 1.52 -5.82 -11.65
CA SER A 18 1.24 -4.89 -12.75
C SER A 18 1.94 -3.53 -12.59
N ARG A 19 2.01 -2.97 -11.37
CA ARG A 19 2.75 -1.70 -11.15
C ARG A 19 4.26 -1.90 -11.28
N LYS A 20 4.76 -3.05 -10.85
CA LYS A 20 6.18 -3.41 -10.97
C LYS A 20 6.57 -3.56 -12.44
N ASP A 21 5.76 -4.24 -13.25
CA ASP A 21 5.96 -4.35 -14.70
C ASP A 21 5.98 -2.98 -15.39
N ASP A 22 5.07 -2.07 -15.02
CA ASP A 22 5.06 -0.69 -15.51
C ASP A 22 6.39 0.02 -15.19
N PHE A 23 6.91 -0.14 -13.96
CA PHE A 23 8.18 0.46 -13.55
C PHE A 23 9.39 -0.15 -14.29
N GLU A 24 9.47 -1.48 -14.38
CA GLU A 24 10.55 -2.19 -15.06
C GLU A 24 10.62 -1.81 -16.54
N THR A 25 9.46 -1.76 -17.21
CA THR A 25 9.35 -1.30 -18.60
C THR A 25 9.92 0.11 -18.79
N LEU A 26 9.60 1.04 -17.87
CA LEU A 26 10.14 2.41 -17.93
C LEU A 26 11.66 2.45 -17.73
N THR A 27 12.20 1.59 -16.87
CA THR A 27 13.65 1.52 -16.63
C THR A 27 14.43 0.89 -17.79
N ASP A 28 13.89 -0.15 -18.41
CA ASP A 28 14.57 -0.92 -19.47
C ASP A 28 14.77 -0.10 -20.75
N HIS A 29 13.80 0.76 -21.08
CA HIS A 29 13.88 1.61 -22.25
C HIS A 29 14.87 2.79 -22.10
N LYS A 30 15.60 2.89 -20.97
CA LYS A 30 16.52 4.00 -20.65
C LYS A 30 15.88 5.37 -20.87
N ILE A 31 14.58 5.44 -20.65
CA ILE A 31 13.79 6.64 -20.84
C ILE A 31 14.21 7.61 -19.73
N ASN A 32 14.74 8.78 -20.10
CA ASN A 32 15.16 9.81 -19.15
C ASN A 32 13.93 10.57 -18.59
N ARG A 33 13.02 9.86 -17.90
CA ARG A 33 11.82 10.42 -17.30
C ARG A 33 11.89 10.26 -15.78
N LYS A 34 12.86 10.94 -15.18
CA LYS A 34 13.15 10.86 -13.73
C LYS A 34 11.91 11.10 -12.88
N VAL A 35 11.12 12.12 -13.20
CA VAL A 35 9.87 12.44 -12.49
C VAL A 35 8.91 11.26 -12.50
N LEU A 36 8.69 10.68 -13.69
CA LEU A 36 7.80 9.54 -13.87
C LEU A 36 8.32 8.30 -13.13
N LEU A 37 9.62 8.02 -13.22
CA LEU A 37 10.24 6.90 -12.50
C LEU A 37 10.09 7.06 -10.99
N MET A 38 10.36 8.26 -10.44
CA MET A 38 10.21 8.52 -9.01
C MET A 38 8.75 8.37 -8.55
N HIS A 39 7.81 8.91 -9.34
CA HIS A 39 6.38 8.82 -9.08
C HIS A 39 5.88 7.36 -9.09
N ILE A 40 6.14 6.64 -10.18
CA ILE A 40 5.72 5.23 -10.32
C ILE A 40 6.44 4.35 -9.31
N GLY A 41 7.71 4.60 -9.02
CA GLY A 41 8.45 3.84 -8.01
C GLY A 41 7.81 3.96 -6.61
N GLY A 42 7.38 5.16 -6.22
CA GLY A 42 6.61 5.33 -4.97
C GLY A 42 5.28 4.56 -5.00
N ILE A 43 4.57 4.55 -6.13
CA ILE A 43 3.34 3.76 -6.33
C ILE A 43 3.61 2.25 -6.18
N VAL A 44 4.71 1.76 -6.75
CA VAL A 44 5.12 0.34 -6.62
C VAL A 44 5.31 -0.03 -5.15
N ILE A 45 6.00 0.81 -4.37
CA ILE A 45 6.17 0.59 -2.92
C ILE A 45 4.83 0.60 -2.19
N GLU A 46 3.97 1.56 -2.47
CA GLU A 46 2.63 1.65 -1.87
C GLU A 46 1.81 0.37 -2.15
N CYS A 47 1.78 -0.07 -3.40
CA CYS A 47 1.09 -1.29 -3.81
C CYS A 47 1.70 -2.53 -3.15
N PHE A 48 3.02 -2.63 -3.07
CA PHE A 48 3.68 -3.77 -2.43
C PHE A 48 3.33 -3.86 -0.94
N VAL A 49 3.41 -2.73 -0.22
CA VAL A 49 3.06 -2.66 1.20
C VAL A 49 1.59 -3.05 1.42
N LYS A 50 0.68 -2.59 0.55
CA LYS A 50 -0.74 -2.95 0.63
C LYS A 50 -0.96 -4.45 0.39
N TYR A 51 -0.28 -5.04 -0.59
CA TYR A 51 -0.28 -6.49 -0.81
C TYR A 51 0.19 -7.24 0.45
N LEU A 52 1.30 -6.83 1.06
CA LEU A 52 1.79 -7.48 2.28
C LEU A 52 0.80 -7.40 3.45
N ILE A 53 0.06 -6.29 3.57
CA ILE A 53 -0.97 -6.14 4.60
C ILE A 53 -2.17 -7.04 4.29
N MET A 54 -2.61 -7.11 3.02
CA MET A 54 -3.67 -8.02 2.57
C MET A 54 -3.34 -9.46 2.93
N TYR A 55 -2.12 -9.88 2.58
CA TYR A 55 -1.63 -11.22 2.84
C TYR A 55 -1.53 -11.51 4.35
N LYS A 56 -0.90 -10.61 5.13
CA LYS A 56 -0.71 -10.77 6.58
C LYS A 56 -2.03 -10.95 7.35
N TYR A 57 -3.08 -10.26 6.92
CA TYR A 57 -4.38 -10.28 7.60
C TYR A 57 -5.42 -11.15 6.89
N ASP A 58 -5.06 -11.88 5.84
CA ASP A 58 -5.98 -12.71 5.05
C ASP A 58 -7.25 -11.94 4.60
N ILE A 59 -7.02 -10.74 4.04
CA ILE A 59 -8.09 -9.84 3.63
C ILE A 59 -8.60 -10.25 2.26
N THR A 60 -9.77 -10.89 2.24
CA THR A 60 -10.43 -11.36 1.00
C THR A 60 -11.71 -10.59 0.68
N LYS A 61 -12.14 -9.65 1.55
CA LYS A 61 -13.47 -9.02 1.45
C LYS A 61 -13.38 -7.50 1.45
N ARG A 62 -13.95 -6.90 0.40
CA ARG A 62 -14.19 -5.46 0.32
C ARG A 62 -15.67 -5.17 0.18
N LYS A 63 -16.17 -4.22 0.96
CA LYS A 63 -17.47 -3.60 0.71
C LYS A 63 -17.35 -2.44 -0.26
N LEU A 64 -18.06 -2.51 -1.38
CA LEU A 64 -18.22 -1.39 -2.30
C LEU A 64 -19.29 -0.41 -1.78
N ASP A 65 -18.81 0.71 -1.26
CA ASP A 65 -19.60 1.92 -1.04
C ASP A 65 -18.71 3.15 -1.26
N LYS A 66 -19.19 4.36 -0.92
CA LYS A 66 -18.39 5.60 -1.05
C LYS A 66 -17.05 5.56 -0.29
N ASN A 67 -16.95 4.67 0.71
CA ASN A 67 -15.87 4.61 1.68
C ASN A 67 -14.93 3.42 1.36
N ASN A 68 -15.41 2.34 0.73
CA ASN A 68 -14.59 1.19 0.33
C ASN A 68 -13.86 0.53 1.52
N TYR A 69 -14.61 -0.16 2.35
CA TYR A 69 -14.06 -0.79 3.55
C TYR A 69 -13.51 -2.20 3.26
N TRP A 70 -12.41 -2.54 3.93
CA TRP A 70 -11.71 -3.81 3.80
C TRP A 70 -11.81 -4.62 5.09
N TYR A 71 -11.99 -5.93 4.96
CA TYR A 71 -12.22 -6.84 6.08
C TYR A 71 -11.49 -8.16 5.87
N ASP A 72 -10.88 -8.66 6.93
CA ASP A 72 -10.57 -10.09 7.04
C ASP A 72 -11.85 -10.89 7.40
N GLU A 73 -11.76 -12.21 7.34
CA GLU A 73 -12.87 -13.12 7.64
C GLU A 73 -13.48 -12.85 9.02
N ASP A 74 -12.65 -12.68 10.04
CA ASP A 74 -13.10 -12.45 11.42
C ASP A 74 -13.89 -11.14 11.59
N ARG A 75 -13.39 -10.02 11.04
CA ARG A 75 -14.10 -8.74 11.12
C ARG A 75 -15.35 -8.76 10.25
N PHE A 76 -15.31 -9.45 9.12
CA PHE A 76 -16.48 -9.60 8.28
C PHE A 76 -17.59 -10.43 8.95
N ASN A 77 -17.25 -11.54 9.60
CA ASN A 77 -18.21 -12.36 10.35
C ASN A 77 -18.85 -11.59 11.51
N LYS A 78 -18.11 -10.69 12.15
CA LYS A 78 -18.69 -9.76 13.15
C LYS A 78 -19.76 -8.86 12.56
N LEU A 79 -19.62 -8.39 11.31
CA LEU A 79 -20.67 -7.61 10.62
C LEU A 79 -21.90 -8.47 10.30
N ILE A 80 -21.71 -9.70 9.82
CA ILE A 80 -22.82 -10.63 9.53
C ILE A 80 -23.61 -10.96 10.80
N ASN A 81 -22.92 -11.12 11.93
CA ASN A 81 -23.57 -11.39 13.21
C ASN A 81 -24.45 -10.24 13.68
N ILE A 82 -24.09 -8.97 13.40
CA ILE A 82 -24.95 -7.83 13.73
C ILE A 82 -26.29 -7.94 13.01
N GLU A 83 -26.27 -8.24 11.71
CA GLU A 83 -27.48 -8.46 10.90
C GLU A 83 -28.31 -9.64 11.46
N SER A 84 -27.64 -10.73 11.82
CA SER A 84 -28.29 -11.98 12.24
C SER A 84 -28.88 -11.92 13.65
N THR A 85 -28.22 -11.24 14.60
CA THR A 85 -28.65 -11.21 16.02
C THR A 85 -29.62 -10.06 16.32
N SER A 86 -29.45 -8.91 15.67
CA SER A 86 -30.27 -7.72 15.97
C SER A 86 -31.51 -7.59 15.07
N GLY A 87 -31.55 -8.31 13.94
CA GLY A 87 -32.54 -8.11 12.87
C GLY A 87 -32.44 -6.74 12.21
N LYS A 88 -31.42 -5.93 12.55
CA LYS A 88 -31.16 -4.62 11.99
C LYS A 88 -30.11 -4.72 10.89
N GLN A 89 -30.30 -3.95 9.84
CA GLN A 89 -29.31 -3.80 8.79
C GLN A 89 -28.04 -3.13 9.37
N VAL A 90 -26.86 -3.64 8.98
CA VAL A 90 -25.56 -3.05 9.38
C VAL A 90 -25.48 -1.59 8.91
N ASP A 91 -25.15 -0.68 9.83
CA ASP A 91 -25.05 0.74 9.52
C ASP A 91 -23.61 1.19 9.21
N LYS A 92 -23.45 2.46 8.81
CA LYS A 92 -22.13 3.02 8.44
C LYS A 92 -21.11 2.96 9.60
N LYS A 93 -21.54 3.15 10.85
CA LYS A 93 -20.65 3.14 12.02
C LYS A 93 -20.11 1.74 12.26
N ASP A 94 -20.95 0.71 12.08
CA ASP A 94 -20.52 -0.68 12.18
C ASP A 94 -19.47 -1.00 11.12
N TYR A 95 -19.74 -0.66 9.85
CA TYR A 95 -18.76 -0.88 8.77
C TYR A 95 -17.42 -0.20 9.06
N SER A 96 -17.44 1.05 9.53
CA SER A 96 -16.21 1.79 9.87
C SER A 96 -15.48 1.20 11.08
N LYS A 97 -16.20 0.70 12.08
CA LYS A 97 -15.62 0.16 13.32
C LYS A 97 -14.81 -1.11 13.07
N TYR A 98 -15.27 -1.95 12.14
CA TYR A 98 -14.63 -3.23 11.81
C TYR A 98 -13.74 -3.15 10.58
N ALA A 99 -13.64 -1.99 9.91
CA ALA A 99 -12.79 -1.85 8.74
C ALA A 99 -11.30 -1.85 9.13
N LEU A 100 -10.48 -2.46 8.29
CA LEU A 100 -9.04 -2.24 8.31
C LEU A 100 -8.71 -0.88 7.67
N ILE A 101 -7.66 -0.23 8.19
CA ILE A 101 -7.15 1.08 7.73
C ILE A 101 -6.35 0.87 6.44
N LEU A 102 -7.02 0.41 5.39
CA LEU A 102 -6.52 0.44 4.00
C LEU A 102 -7.44 1.34 3.17
N TYR A 103 -7.98 2.32 3.86
CA TYR A 103 -9.11 3.12 3.49
C TYR A 103 -8.72 4.14 2.42
N ARG A 104 -9.45 4.12 1.29
CA ARG A 104 -9.14 4.94 0.10
C ARG A 104 -9.25 6.45 0.32
N ASN A 105 -9.93 6.92 1.37
CA ASN A 105 -10.16 8.35 1.60
C ASN A 105 -9.44 8.90 2.86
N SER A 106 -8.44 8.21 3.40
CA SER A 106 -7.52 8.84 4.35
C SER A 106 -6.13 8.97 3.72
N HIS A 107 -5.50 10.11 3.98
CA HIS A 107 -4.11 10.37 3.60
C HIS A 107 -3.18 9.23 4.07
N GLU A 108 -3.48 8.66 5.24
CA GLU A 108 -2.77 7.53 5.86
C GLU A 108 -2.81 6.24 5.02
N GLY A 109 -3.88 6.03 4.24
CA GLY A 109 -4.02 4.87 3.36
C GLY A 109 -3.13 4.91 2.11
N HIS A 110 -2.49 6.05 1.84
CA HIS A 110 -1.54 6.25 0.75
C HIS A 110 -0.10 6.51 1.26
N ASP A 111 0.04 6.69 2.57
CA ASP A 111 1.34 6.80 3.22
C ASP A 111 1.90 5.41 3.54
N PHE A 112 2.75 4.89 2.65
CA PHE A 112 3.36 3.58 2.87
C PHE A 112 4.28 3.55 4.11
N CYS A 113 4.84 4.67 4.53
CA CYS A 113 5.65 4.74 5.76
C CYS A 113 4.76 4.52 6.99
N TYR A 114 3.59 5.15 7.02
CA TYR A 114 2.57 4.93 8.05
C TYR A 114 2.09 3.47 8.03
N LEU A 115 1.74 2.94 6.86
CA LEU A 115 1.23 1.58 6.72
C LEU A 115 2.23 0.52 7.21
N ILE A 116 3.52 0.65 6.87
CA ILE A 116 4.57 -0.24 7.37
C ILE A 116 4.62 -0.21 8.91
N LYS A 117 4.60 0.99 9.50
CA LYS A 117 4.73 1.17 10.95
C LYS A 117 3.53 0.58 11.70
N GLU A 118 2.32 0.90 11.30
CA GLU A 118 1.12 0.59 12.08
C GLU A 118 0.59 -0.83 11.81
N HIS A 119 0.70 -1.33 10.58
CA HIS A 119 0.13 -2.62 10.19
C HIS A 119 1.16 -3.73 10.09
N LEU A 120 2.29 -3.46 9.44
CA LEU A 120 3.34 -4.47 9.29
C LEU A 120 4.19 -4.59 10.55
N LYS A 121 4.36 -3.50 11.30
CA LYS A 121 5.14 -3.40 12.55
C LYS A 121 6.60 -3.84 12.38
N PHE A 122 7.17 -3.59 11.21
CA PHE A 122 8.57 -3.89 10.94
C PHE A 122 9.50 -2.91 11.65
N ASP A 123 10.67 -3.38 12.09
CA ASP A 123 11.74 -2.49 12.52
C ASP A 123 12.29 -1.73 11.30
N ARG A 124 12.26 -0.40 11.38
CA ARG A 124 12.65 0.49 10.29
C ARG A 124 13.96 1.24 10.57
N ASN A 125 14.61 1.01 11.71
CA ASN A 125 15.76 1.84 12.13
C ASN A 125 16.90 1.84 11.10
N ASN A 126 17.10 0.74 10.39
CA ASN A 126 18.14 0.60 9.36
C ASN A 126 17.71 1.03 7.94
N ILE A 127 16.44 1.40 7.74
CA ILE A 127 15.88 1.72 6.42
C ILE A 127 15.09 3.05 6.40
N GLN A 128 14.89 3.70 7.56
CA GLN A 128 14.03 4.87 7.69
C GLN A 128 14.43 6.00 6.74
N ASP A 129 15.72 6.30 6.61
CA ASP A 129 16.19 7.36 5.70
C ASP A 129 15.88 7.03 4.23
N ALA A 130 15.97 5.76 3.85
CA ALA A 130 15.64 5.32 2.50
C ALA A 130 14.12 5.38 2.26
N LEU A 131 13.31 4.98 3.26
CA LEU A 131 11.86 5.14 3.21
C LEU A 131 11.46 6.61 3.05
N ASP A 132 12.03 7.50 3.85
CA ASP A 132 11.78 8.94 3.79
C ASP A 132 12.17 9.52 2.44
N THR A 133 13.31 9.10 1.89
CA THR A 133 13.78 9.52 0.57
C THR A 133 12.82 9.07 -0.54
N VAL A 134 12.29 7.85 -0.47
CA VAL A 134 11.35 7.37 -1.49
C VAL A 134 9.99 8.03 -1.36
N TYR A 135 9.53 8.24 -0.12
CA TYR A 135 8.23 8.85 0.17
C TYR A 135 8.20 10.33 -0.20
N ASN A 136 9.27 11.05 0.14
CA ASN A 136 9.45 12.48 -0.14
C ASN A 136 10.75 12.72 -0.96
N PRO A 137 10.74 12.46 -2.28
CA PRO A 137 11.94 12.51 -3.13
C PRO A 137 12.66 13.86 -3.13
N LEU A 138 11.92 14.95 -2.88
CA LEU A 138 12.46 16.30 -2.88
C LEU A 138 12.80 16.83 -1.47
N GLY A 139 12.61 16.01 -0.42
CA GLY A 139 12.91 16.35 0.98
C GLY A 139 11.67 16.38 1.90
N LYS A 140 11.89 16.28 3.23
CA LYS A 140 10.83 16.09 4.23
C LYS A 140 9.81 17.22 4.35
N ASP A 141 10.20 18.44 4.02
CA ASP A 141 9.33 19.62 4.03
C ASP A 141 8.61 19.81 2.69
N LYS A 142 8.83 18.91 1.73
CA LYS A 142 8.26 18.96 0.40
C LYS A 142 7.23 17.85 0.18
N GLU A 143 6.53 18.03 -0.93
CA GLU A 143 5.57 17.15 -1.56
C GLU A 143 6.04 15.69 -1.68
N CYS A 144 5.11 14.76 -1.46
CA CYS A 144 5.39 13.31 -1.51
C CYS A 144 5.49 12.82 -2.96
N PHE A 145 5.87 11.56 -3.17
CA PHE A 145 6.02 10.98 -4.51
C PHE A 145 4.76 11.11 -5.39
N ILE A 146 3.56 11.22 -4.79
CA ILE A 146 2.29 11.41 -5.51
C ILE A 146 2.25 12.79 -6.18
N ASP A 147 2.82 13.80 -5.54
CA ASP A 147 2.78 15.19 -5.97
C ASP A 147 3.80 15.52 -7.06
N LEU A 148 4.77 14.62 -7.29
CA LEU A 148 5.64 14.65 -8.47
C LEU A 148 4.88 14.76 -9.81
N ARG A 149 3.58 14.41 -9.85
CA ARG A 149 2.71 14.61 -11.01
C ARG A 149 2.59 16.06 -11.50
N TYR A 150 2.91 17.03 -10.66
CA TYR A 150 2.89 18.46 -10.99
C TYR A 150 4.25 19.02 -11.41
N TYR A 151 5.29 18.17 -11.42
CA TYR A 151 6.61 18.53 -11.89
C TYR A 151 6.79 18.09 -13.34
N ASP A 152 7.39 18.96 -14.15
CA ASP A 152 7.84 18.57 -15.48
C ASP A 152 9.28 18.02 -15.44
N GLU A 153 9.71 17.43 -16.55
CA GLU A 153 11.06 16.85 -16.67
C GLU A 153 12.19 17.88 -16.71
N TYR A 154 11.86 19.16 -16.88
CA TYR A 154 12.80 20.28 -16.96
C TYR A 154 12.91 21.04 -15.63
N SER A 155 12.19 20.60 -14.59
CA SER A 155 12.25 21.20 -13.28
C SER A 155 13.67 21.14 -12.73
N ASP A 156 14.24 22.32 -12.44
CA ASP A 156 15.55 22.45 -11.79
C ASP A 156 15.59 21.79 -10.40
N GLU A 157 14.41 21.50 -9.82
CA GLU A 157 14.29 20.78 -8.55
C GLU A 157 14.66 19.29 -8.67
N ILE A 158 14.60 18.71 -9.88
CA ILE A 158 14.82 17.27 -10.10
C ILE A 158 16.19 17.05 -10.74
N THR A 159 17.21 17.34 -9.94
CA THR A 159 18.61 17.16 -10.37
C THR A 159 19.00 15.69 -10.50
N GLU A 160 20.08 15.42 -11.25
CA GLU A 160 20.70 14.10 -11.35
C GLU A 160 21.09 13.53 -9.97
N TYR A 161 21.55 14.39 -9.07
CA TYR A 161 21.90 14.01 -7.70
C TYR A 161 20.67 13.50 -6.92
N ILE A 162 19.55 14.25 -7.00
CA ILE A 162 18.29 13.88 -6.33
C ILE A 162 17.77 12.55 -6.87
N TYR A 163 17.72 12.40 -8.19
CA TYR A 163 17.28 11.16 -8.83
C TYR A 163 18.16 9.97 -8.43
N ASN A 164 19.48 10.10 -8.46
CA ASN A 164 20.38 9.00 -8.10
C ASN A 164 20.26 8.61 -6.63
N ASN A 165 20.14 9.59 -5.72
CA ASN A 165 19.89 9.32 -4.32
C ASN A 165 18.56 8.60 -4.11
N TRP A 166 17.50 9.06 -4.79
CA TRP A 166 16.20 8.38 -4.77
C TRP A 166 16.29 6.95 -5.29
N ASN A 167 16.97 6.72 -6.42
CA ASN A 167 17.09 5.39 -7.03
C ASN A 167 17.85 4.41 -6.11
N ILE A 168 18.91 4.87 -5.46
CA ILE A 168 19.63 4.07 -4.45
C ILE A 168 18.69 3.70 -3.29
N SER A 169 17.93 4.66 -2.79
CA SER A 169 16.98 4.46 -1.70
C SER A 169 15.83 3.52 -2.10
N TYR A 170 15.26 3.69 -3.29
CA TYR A 170 14.23 2.81 -3.85
C TYR A 170 14.70 1.35 -3.88
N ASN A 171 15.88 1.11 -4.44
CA ASN A 171 16.46 -0.24 -4.51
C ASN A 171 16.73 -0.85 -3.13
N LYS A 172 17.14 -0.02 -2.15
CA LYS A 172 17.29 -0.46 -0.75
C LYS A 172 15.94 -0.85 -0.15
N VAL A 173 14.90 -0.03 -0.33
CA VAL A 173 13.56 -0.26 0.20
C VAL A 173 12.95 -1.52 -0.42
N ILE A 174 12.98 -1.68 -1.74
CA ILE A 174 12.47 -2.89 -2.42
C ILE A 174 13.15 -4.14 -1.88
N LYS A 175 14.49 -4.17 -1.84
CA LYS A 175 15.23 -5.33 -1.31
C LYS A 175 14.90 -5.61 0.15
N TRP A 176 14.67 -4.57 0.95
CA TRP A 176 14.27 -4.73 2.34
C TRP A 176 12.86 -5.30 2.44
N LEU A 177 11.88 -4.78 1.68
CA LEU A 177 10.49 -5.27 1.67
C LEU A 177 10.40 -6.74 1.26
N TYR A 178 11.16 -7.17 0.24
CA TYR A 178 11.20 -8.60 -0.13
C TYR A 178 11.67 -9.49 1.03
N LYS A 179 12.69 -9.09 1.80
CA LYS A 179 13.11 -9.84 3.00
C LYS A 179 12.02 -9.90 4.07
N GLN A 180 11.23 -8.84 4.21
CA GLN A 180 10.13 -8.83 5.16
C GLN A 180 8.95 -9.69 4.67
N SER A 181 8.70 -9.72 3.35
CA SER A 181 7.71 -10.59 2.71
C SER A 181 7.99 -12.08 3.01
N ASP A 182 9.25 -12.50 2.92
CA ASP A 182 9.66 -13.87 3.30
C ASP A 182 9.31 -14.18 4.76
N THR A 183 9.41 -13.18 5.63
CA THR A 183 9.11 -13.32 7.06
C THR A 183 7.61 -13.46 7.29
N ILE A 184 6.80 -12.59 6.66
CA ILE A 184 5.33 -12.69 6.70
C ILE A 184 4.87 -14.06 6.19
N THR A 185 5.41 -14.51 5.05
CA THR A 185 5.04 -15.78 4.43
C THR A 185 5.30 -16.95 5.37
N LYS A 186 6.47 -16.97 6.02
CA LYS A 186 6.81 -18.00 7.02
C LYS A 186 5.89 -17.97 8.25
N GLU A 187 5.53 -16.78 8.74
CA GLU A 187 4.60 -16.62 9.85
C GLU A 187 3.19 -17.11 9.50
N TYR A 188 2.71 -16.80 8.29
CA TYR A 188 1.40 -17.23 7.79
C TYR A 188 1.28 -18.76 7.79
N TYR A 189 2.23 -19.46 7.15
CA TYR A 189 2.22 -20.93 7.12
C TYR A 189 2.41 -21.56 8.50
N LYS A 190 3.20 -20.94 9.39
CA LYS A 190 3.35 -21.43 10.78
C LYS A 190 2.06 -21.35 11.58
N ASN A 191 1.18 -20.41 11.24
CA ASN A 191 -0.11 -20.19 11.91
C ASN A 191 -1.27 -20.98 11.26
N GLY A 192 -0.98 -21.90 10.34
CA GLY A 192 -1.98 -22.76 9.72
C GLY A 192 -2.71 -22.12 8.54
N GLY A 193 -2.12 -21.12 7.89
CA GLY A 193 -2.55 -20.70 6.56
C GLY A 193 -2.38 -21.83 5.55
N GLU A 194 -3.41 -22.09 4.75
CA GLU A 194 -3.41 -23.11 3.67
C GLU A 194 -2.85 -22.54 2.37
#